data_AF-A0A7L4QD67-F1
#
_entry.id   AF-A0A7L4QD67-F1
#
_cell.length_a   1.000
_cell.length_b   1.000
_cell.length_c   1.000
_cell.angle_alpha   90.00
_cell.angle_beta   90.00
_cell.angle_gamma   90.00
#
_symmetry.space_group_name_H-M   'P 1'
#
loop_
_entity.id
_entity.type
_entity.pdbx_description
1 polymer ?
#
loop_
_entity_poly.entity_id
_entity_poly.type
_entity_poly.pdbx_seq_one_letter_code
_entity_poly.pdbx_strand_id
1 'polypeptide(L)' 'MDYKSSGWPPIKGDYSLGEESSPCAVAIVGRGEVDVPPDLYSIIGRFKTENMGIEKIAMNVISNPRIRFLIVCGK' A
#
# COMPACT_ATOMS: atom_id res chain seq x y z
N MET A 1 4.87 10.48 -19.47
CA MET A 1 6.18 10.38 -18.80
C MET A 1 6.04 9.33 -17.72
N ASP A 2 6.63 8.16 -17.92
CA ASP A 2 6.64 7.10 -16.92
C ASP A 2 7.61 7.47 -15.79
N TYR A 3 7.07 8.07 -14.73
CA TYR A 3 7.81 8.30 -13.50
C TYR A 3 7.99 6.95 -12.79
N LYS A 4 8.95 6.13 -13.25
CA LYS A 4 9.39 4.99 -12.42
C LYS A 4 10.07 5.60 -11.21
N SER A 5 9.40 5.51 -10.08
CA SER A 5 9.95 5.97 -8.81
C SER A 5 11.09 5.03 -8.43
N SER A 6 12.31 5.37 -8.82
CA SER A 6 13.50 4.61 -8.45
C SER A 6 13.63 4.62 -6.94
N GLY A 7 13.16 3.57 -6.26
CA GLY A 7 13.20 3.44 -4.80
C GLY A 7 11.85 3.45 -4.08
N TRP A 8 10.71 3.40 -4.78
CA TRP A 8 9.42 3.14 -4.14
C TRP A 8 9.14 1.63 -3.98
N PRO A 9 8.58 1.17 -2.84
CA PRO A 9 8.27 1.94 -1.63
C PRO A 9 9.51 2.24 -0.77
N PRO A 10 9.67 3.47 -0.25
CA PRO A 10 10.85 3.86 0.52
C PRO A 10 10.89 3.22 1.92
N ILE A 11 9.74 2.86 2.49
CA ILE A 11 9.65 2.33 3.85
C ILE A 11 9.38 0.83 3.79
N LYS A 12 10.30 0.03 4.33
CA LYS A 12 10.14 -1.42 4.47
C LYS A 12 9.05 -1.76 5.50
N GLY A 13 8.30 -2.82 5.23
CA GLY A 13 7.20 -3.29 6.06
C GLY A 13 6.65 -4.62 5.58
N ASP A 14 5.53 -5.03 6.17
CA ASP A 14 4.78 -6.23 5.79
C ASP A 14 3.75 -5.87 4.71
N TYR A 15 4.18 -5.89 3.46
CA TYR A 15 3.37 -5.63 2.29
C TYR A 15 3.84 -6.43 1.09
N SER A 16 2.96 -6.56 0.10
CA SER A 16 3.25 -7.09 -1.23
C SER A 16 2.96 -6.02 -2.27
N LEU A 17 3.67 -6.09 -3.40
CA LEU A 17 3.48 -5.19 -4.53
C LEU A 17 2.60 -5.86 -5.59
N GLY A 18 1.83 -5.04 -6.29
CA GLY A 18 0.99 -5.46 -7.42
C GLY A 18 1.37 -4.68 -8.67
N GLU A 19 0.36 -4.28 -9.44
CA GLU A 19 0.52 -3.47 -10.65
C GLU A 19 0.93 -2.01 -10.29
N GLU A 20 2.14 -1.61 -10.67
CA GLU A 20 2.71 -0.28 -10.32
C GLU A 20 1.86 0.88 -10.89
N SER A 21 1.15 0.66 -12.00
CA SER A 21 0.26 1.65 -12.59
C SER A 21 -1.10 1.78 -11.88
N SER A 22 -1.46 0.86 -10.99
CA SER A 22 -2.73 0.91 -10.25
C SER A 22 -2.80 2.11 -9.30
N PRO A 23 -3.92 2.85 -9.27
CA PRO A 23 -4.10 3.99 -8.39
C PRO A 23 -4.49 3.61 -6.95
N CYS A 24 -4.57 2.32 -6.64
CA CYS A 24 -5.09 1.83 -5.37
C CYS A 24 -3.96 1.31 -4.46
N ALA A 25 -4.02 1.68 -3.19
CA ALA A 25 -3.30 1.02 -2.10
C ALA A 25 -4.31 0.35 -1.16
N VAL A 26 -3.97 -0.83 -0.65
CA VAL A 26 -4.85 -1.60 0.26
C VAL A 26 -4.17 -1.74 1.62
N ALA A 27 -4.84 -1.26 2.66
CA ALA A 27 -4.41 -1.37 4.04
C ALA A 27 -5.35 -2.32 4.79
N ILE A 28 -4.81 -3.46 5.22
CA ILE A 28 -5.53 -4.49 5.95
C ILE A 28 -5.29 -4.32 7.45
N VAL A 29 -6.36 -4.07 8.20
CA VAL A 29 -6.32 -3.84 9.63
C VAL A 29 -6.13 -5.17 10.38
N GLY A 30 -5.21 -5.17 11.35
CA GLY A 30 -5.10 -6.24 12.33
C GLY A 30 -4.57 -7.55 11.76
N ARG A 31 -5.39 -8.61 11.83
CA ARG A 31 -5.05 -9.96 11.35
C ARG A 31 -5.93 -10.42 10.20
N GLY A 32 -6.73 -9.52 9.62
CA GLY A 32 -7.54 -9.83 8.46
C GLY A 32 -6.70 -10.40 7.32
N GLU A 33 -7.31 -11.30 6.57
CA GLU A 33 -6.81 -11.73 5.27
C GLU A 33 -7.85 -11.34 4.23
N VAL A 34 -7.42 -10.60 3.22
CA VAL A 34 -8.25 -10.18 2.10
C VAL A 34 -7.50 -10.60 0.86
N ASP A 35 -8.15 -11.43 0.05
CA ASP A 35 -7.62 -11.80 -1.26
C ASP A 35 -8.01 -10.71 -2.26
N VAL A 36 -7.00 -10.10 -2.88
CA VAL A 36 -7.18 -9.04 -3.87
C VAL A 36 -6.29 -9.40 -5.07
N PRO A 37 -6.84 -9.46 -6.28
CA PRO A 37 -6.03 -9.65 -7.49
C PRO A 37 -4.91 -8.59 -7.61
N PRO A 38 -3.66 -8.98 -7.93
CA PRO A 38 -2.51 -8.07 -7.99
C PRO A 38 -2.63 -6.91 -8.99
N ASP A 39 -3.46 -7.04 -10.02
CA ASP A 39 -3.74 -6.00 -11.01
C ASP A 39 -4.61 -4.85 -10.47
N LEU A 40 -5.25 -5.04 -9.32
CA LEU A 40 -6.15 -4.06 -8.71
C LEU A 40 -5.49 -3.15 -7.67
N TYR A 41 -4.22 -3.36 -7.32
CA TYR A 41 -3.50 -2.52 -6.36
C TYR A 41 -2.02 -2.35 -6.75
N SER A 42 -1.41 -1.26 -6.29
CA SER A 42 0.04 -1.06 -6.41
C SER A 42 0.80 -1.55 -5.17
N ILE A 43 0.19 -1.41 -3.99
CA ILE A 43 0.70 -1.93 -2.71
C ILE A 43 -0.46 -2.46 -1.85
N ILE A 44 -0.28 -3.64 -1.25
CA ILE A 44 -1.20 -4.22 -0.27
C ILE A 44 -0.41 -4.61 0.97
N GLY A 45 -0.86 -4.21 2.15
CA GLY A 45 -0.12 -4.49 3.38
C GLY A 45 -0.98 -4.57 4.62
N ARG A 46 -0.45 -5.26 5.63
CA ARG A 46 -1.09 -5.40 6.94
C ARG A 46 -0.47 -4.42 7.92
N PHE A 47 -1.30 -3.85 8.79
CA PHE A 47 -0.80 -3.04 9.91
C PHE A 47 -1.53 -3.40 11.20
N LYS A 48 -0.75 -3.52 12.28
CA LYS A 48 -1.24 -3.94 13.61
C LYS A 48 -1.22 -2.81 14.63
N THR A 49 -0.37 -1.82 14.42
CA THR A 49 -0.18 -0.70 15.35
C THR A 49 -0.79 0.56 14.76
N GLU A 50 -1.60 1.23 15.56
CA GLU A 50 -2.34 2.43 15.21
C GLU A 50 -1.44 3.64 14.93
N ASN A 51 -0.22 3.68 15.50
CA ASN A 51 0.72 4.79 15.28
C ASN A 51 1.72 4.46 14.15
N MET A 52 2.75 3.67 14.46
CA MET A 52 3.82 3.34 13.52
C MET A 52 3.32 2.66 12.23
N GLY A 53 2.24 1.87 12.30
CA GLY A 53 1.67 1.24 11.11
C GLY A 53 1.12 2.27 10.14
N ILE A 54 0.37 3.25 10.64
CA ILE A 54 -0.22 4.33 9.84
C ILE A 54 0.88 5.23 9.27
N GLU A 55 1.93 5.55 10.04
CA GLU A 55 3.08 6.32 9.55
C GLU A 55 3.73 5.68 8.32
N LYS A 56 3.96 4.36 8.36
CA LYS A 56 4.52 3.61 7.22
C LYS A 56 3.60 3.62 6.01
N ILE A 57 2.29 3.46 6.22
CA ILE A 57 1.29 3.53 5.15
C ILE A 57 1.33 4.92 4.50
N ALA A 58 1.26 5.98 5.30
CA ALA A 58 1.29 7.36 4.82
C ALA A 58 2.55 7.63 4.00
N MET A 59 3.74 7.31 4.53
CA MET A 59 5.01 7.52 3.85
C MET A 59 5.10 6.78 2.50
N ASN A 60 4.66 5.52 2.44
CA ASN A 60 4.66 4.78 1.19
C ASN A 60 3.61 5.30 0.21
N VAL A 61 2.41 5.64 0.65
CA VAL A 61 1.33 6.16 -0.22
C VAL A 61 1.70 7.51 -0.82
N ILE A 62 2.12 8.49 -0.01
CA ILE A 62 2.42 9.85 -0.50
C ILE A 62 3.65 9.89 -1.42
N SER A 63 4.54 8.90 -1.32
CA SER A 63 5.76 8.79 -2.14
C SER A 63 5.49 8.23 -3.55
N ASN A 64 4.27 7.79 -3.83
CA ASN A 64 3.85 7.39 -5.18
C ASN A 64 2.62 8.22 -5.60
N PRO A 65 2.79 9.26 -6.44
CA PRO A 65 1.69 10.14 -6.83
C PRO A 65 0.61 9.46 -7.69
N ARG A 66 0.84 8.24 -8.18
CA ARG A 66 -0.19 7.44 -8.85
C ARG A 66 -1.24 6.92 -7.88
N ILE A 67 -0.91 6.75 -6.60
CA ILE A 67 -1.87 6.26 -5.60
C ILE A 67 -2.85 7.36 -5.27
N ARG A 68 -4.11 7.17 -5.64
CA ARG A 68 -5.23 8.11 -5.44
C ARG A 68 -6.29 7.58 -4.49
N PHE A 69 -6.26 6.27 -4.20
CA PHE A 69 -7.21 5.61 -3.32
C PHE A 69 -6.48 4.78 -2.28
N LEU A 70 -6.83 4.97 -1.01
CA LEU A 70 -6.45 4.09 0.09
C LEU A 70 -7.69 3.32 0.53
N ILE A 71 -7.69 2.01 0.30
CA ILE A 71 -8.76 1.12 0.69
C ILE A 71 -8.39 0.53 2.05
N VAL A 72 -9.19 0.82 3.07
CA VAL A 72 -9.01 0.27 4.41
C VAL A 72 -10.02 -0.85 4.62
N CYS A 73 -9.53 -2.06 4.89
CA CYS A 73 -10.37 -3.25 5.01
C CYS A 73 -9.76 -4.24 6.03
N GLY A 74 -10.38 -5.41 6.19
CA GLY A 74 -10.01 -6.37 7.23
C GLY A 74 -10.76 -6.13 8.55
N LYS A 75 -10.70 -7.12 9.44
CA LYS A 75 -11.32 -7.12 10.76
C LYS A 75 -10.27 -7.39 11.83
#